data_AF-A0AAU5HWS1-F1
#
_entry.id   AF-A0AAU5HWS1-F1
#
_cell.length_a   1.000
_cell.length_b   1.000
_cell.length_c   1.000
_cell.angle_alpha   90.00
_cell.angle_beta   90.00
_cell.angle_gamma   90.00
#
_symmetry.space_group_name_H-M   'P 1'
#
loop_
_entity.id
_entity.type
_entity.pdbx_description
1 polymer ?
#
loop_
_entity_poly.entity_id
_entity_poly.type
_entity_poly.pdbx_seq_one_letter_code
_entity_poly.pdbx_strand_id
1 'polypeptide(L)'
;MPAQRQGVSWTYGVGSARPVHREGLEEAMGYVVLLALLLIAGAASAVVVQRRPHRARGDSDLSDLDAEVEASGWVLRLGASLSVPEARIWAGAGETATRALTDAAECHRAAGVQLSAAHTADEYAKASRVAKEGLAHIATARAALGVAAVAV
;
A
#
# COMPACT_ATOMS: atom_id res chain seq x y z
N MET A 1 59.06 38.24 52.27
CA MET A 1 59.55 37.75 50.96
C MET A 1 58.79 36.46 50.60
N PRO A 2 57.87 36.47 49.62
CA PRO A 2 57.44 35.23 48.98
C PRO A 2 57.93 35.16 47.53
N ALA A 3 58.65 34.08 47.23
CA ALA A 3 59.17 33.73 45.93
C ALA A 3 58.14 32.93 45.11
N GLN A 4 57.90 33.44 43.91
CA GLN A 4 57.76 32.73 42.62
C GLN A 4 57.36 31.25 42.56
N ARG A 5 56.28 31.04 41.78
CA ARG A 5 56.16 30.15 40.60
C ARG A 5 56.81 28.76 40.66
N GLN A 6 55.94 27.74 40.74
CA GLN A 6 55.93 26.57 39.83
C GLN A 6 54.44 26.27 39.58
N GLY A 7 53.89 26.33 38.37
CA GLY A 7 54.31 25.57 37.19
C GLY A 7 53.34 24.41 36.96
N VAL A 8 52.03 24.66 37.03
CA VAL A 8 51.00 23.64 36.78
C VAL A 8 50.69 23.63 35.29
N SER A 9 51.50 22.91 34.51
CA SER A 9 51.17 22.55 33.14
C SER A 9 50.59 21.14 33.13
N TRP A 10 49.32 21.00 33.51
CA TRP A 10 48.57 19.82 33.13
C TRP A 10 48.16 19.99 31.68
N THR A 11 48.63 19.04 30.90
CA THR A 11 48.42 18.86 29.47
C THR A 11 46.92 18.83 29.15
N TYR A 12 46.52 19.63 28.17
CA TYR A 12 45.24 19.47 27.51
C TYR A 12 45.28 18.13 26.77
N GLY A 13 44.79 17.08 27.44
CA GLY A 13 44.33 15.87 26.77
C GLY A 13 43.15 16.26 25.88
N VAL A 14 43.44 16.63 24.63
CA VAL A 14 42.46 16.71 23.55
C VAL A 14 41.94 15.30 23.34
N GLY A 15 40.96 14.92 24.17
CA GLY A 15 40.09 13.80 23.94
C GLY A 15 39.33 14.14 22.67
N SER A 16 39.69 13.46 21.58
CA SER A 16 38.97 13.42 20.34
C SER A 16 37.50 13.10 20.63
N ALA A 17 36.67 14.15 20.69
CA ALA A 17 35.23 14.01 20.58
C ALA A 17 34.99 13.33 19.24
N ARG A 18 34.75 12.01 19.31
CA ARG A 18 34.35 11.22 18.16
C ARG A 18 33.17 11.97 17.53
N PRO A 19 33.19 12.25 16.22
CA PRO A 19 32.00 12.73 15.55
C PRO A 19 30.93 11.65 15.77
N VAL A 20 29.94 11.94 16.59
CA VAL A 20 28.74 11.12 16.68
C VAL A 20 28.16 11.16 15.28
N HIS A 21 28.27 10.03 14.58
CA HIS A 21 27.79 9.82 13.23
C HIS A 21 26.39 10.45 13.10
N ARG A 22 26.29 11.57 12.37
CA ARG A 22 25.03 12.21 12.00
C ARG A 22 24.23 11.40 10.97
N GLU A 23 24.63 10.15 10.72
CA GLU A 23 24.04 9.27 9.73
C GLU A 23 22.99 8.32 10.35
N GLY A 24 22.91 8.22 11.69
CA GLY A 24 21.93 7.37 12.38
C GLY A 24 20.55 8.00 12.62
N LEU A 25 20.39 9.31 12.38
CA LEU A 25 19.11 10.00 12.64
C LEU A 25 18.11 9.84 11.48
N GLU A 26 18.59 9.75 10.23
CA GLU A 26 17.72 9.49 9.08
C GLU A 26 17.19 8.06 9.10
N GLU A 27 18.03 7.09 9.49
CA GLU A 27 17.58 5.70 9.68
C GLU A 27 16.59 5.57 10.84
N ALA A 28 16.82 6.28 11.95
CA ALA A 28 15.89 6.30 13.07
C ALA A 28 14.53 6.92 12.69
N MET A 29 14.51 7.99 11.89
CA MET A 29 13.27 8.60 11.41
C MET A 29 12.52 7.66 10.46
N GLY A 30 13.22 7.01 9.53
CA GLY A 30 12.61 5.98 8.67
C GLY A 30 12.01 4.83 9.47
N TYR A 31 12.73 4.37 10.50
CA TYR A 31 12.27 3.31 11.38
C TYR A 31 11.06 3.71 12.23
N VAL A 32 11.05 4.95 12.74
CA VAL A 32 9.91 5.50 13.50
C VAL A 32 8.67 5.66 12.62
N VAL A 33 8.83 6.11 11.37
CA VAL A 33 7.71 6.20 10.41
C VAL A 33 7.16 4.82 10.05
N LEU A 34 8.05 3.84 9.81
CA LEU A 34 7.64 2.46 9.56
C LEU A 34 6.91 1.84 10.76
N LEU A 35 7.43 2.03 11.98
CA LEU A 35 6.76 1.59 13.21
C LEU A 35 5.41 2.27 13.41
N ALA A 36 5.31 3.57 13.14
CA ALA A 36 4.05 4.30 13.26
C ALA A 36 3.01 3.79 12.25
N LEU A 37 3.41 3.56 10.99
CA LEU A 37 2.53 2.98 9.97
C LEU A 37 2.09 1.55 10.35
N LEU A 38 3.01 0.73 10.86
CA LEU A 38 2.71 -0.63 11.32
C LEU A 38 1.75 -0.62 12.52
N LEU A 39 1.92 0.31 13.45
CA LEU A 39 1.04 0.49 14.61
C LEU A 39 -0.35 0.99 14.21
N ILE A 40 -0.44 1.93 13.27
CA ILE A 40 -1.73 2.43 12.76
C ILE A 40 -2.47 1.31 12.02
N ALA A 41 -1.77 0.56 11.17
CA ALA A 41 -2.32 -0.60 10.48
C ALA A 41 -2.79 -1.66 11.49
N GLY A 42 -1.96 -2.04 12.46
CA GLY A 42 -2.30 -3.02 13.49
C GLY A 42 -3.44 -2.57 14.41
N ALA A 43 -3.50 -1.29 14.78
CA ALA A 43 -4.57 -0.75 15.61
C ALA A 43 -5.91 -0.71 14.86
N ALA A 44 -5.90 -0.37 13.56
CA ALA A 44 -7.09 -0.43 12.73
C ALA A 44 -7.64 -1.88 12.65
N SER A 45 -6.75 -2.86 12.47
CA SER A 45 -7.12 -4.29 12.47
C SER A 45 -7.65 -4.75 13.84
N ALA A 46 -7.00 -4.34 14.94
CA ALA A 46 -7.40 -4.74 16.29
C ALA A 46 -8.79 -4.20 16.70
N VAL A 47 -9.12 -2.98 16.30
CA VAL A 47 -10.43 -2.37 16.58
C VAL A 47 -11.56 -3.05 15.79
N VAL A 48 -11.27 -3.58 14.60
CA VAL A 48 -12.25 -4.34 13.79
C VAL A 48 -12.49 -5.73 14.40
N VAL A 49 -11.44 -6.41 14.89
CA VAL A 49 -11.54 -7.71 15.56
C VAL A 49 -12.34 -7.62 16.88
N GLN A 50 -12.16 -6.53 17.65
CA GLN A 50 -12.90 -6.36 18.92
C GLN A 50 -14.40 -6.07 18.75
N ARG A 51 -14.85 -5.69 17.54
CA ARG A 51 -16.29 -5.45 17.28
C ARG A 51 -17.09 -6.70 16.92
N ARG A 52 -16.48 -7.87 16.78
CA ARG A 52 -17.21 -9.13 16.52
C ARG A 52 -17.92 -9.60 17.80
N PRO A 53 -19.28 -9.53 17.91
CA PRO A 53 -19.98 -10.21 18.99
C PRO A 53 -19.75 -11.72 18.85
N HIS A 54 -19.35 -12.38 19.93
CA HIS A 54 -19.15 -13.82 20.04
C HIS A 54 -20.43 -14.64 19.75
N ARG A 55 -20.86 -14.73 18.49
CA ARG A 55 -21.88 -15.69 18.07
C ARG A 55 -21.33 -16.50 16.90
N ALA A 56 -21.16 -17.79 17.15
CA ALA A 56 -20.88 -18.85 16.18
C ALA A 56 -19.62 -18.69 15.31
N ARG A 57 -18.45 -19.08 15.87
CA ARG A 57 -17.19 -19.25 15.13
C ARG A 57 -17.32 -20.16 13.89
N GLY A 58 -18.25 -21.11 13.90
CA GLY A 58 -18.46 -22.03 12.77
C GLY A 58 -19.13 -21.41 11.55
N ASP A 59 -20.11 -20.53 11.72
CA ASP A 59 -20.80 -19.87 10.60
C ASP A 59 -19.96 -18.70 10.04
N SER A 60 -19.17 -18.03 10.89
CA SER A 60 -18.29 -16.95 10.44
C SER A 60 -17.17 -17.44 9.53
N ASP A 61 -16.58 -18.61 9.80
CA ASP A 61 -15.47 -19.13 8.99
C ASP A 61 -15.92 -19.53 7.59
N LEU A 62 -17.13 -20.09 7.44
CA LEU A 62 -17.72 -20.38 6.13
C LEU A 62 -18.07 -19.10 5.36
N SER A 63 -18.59 -18.09 6.05
CA SER A 63 -18.89 -16.79 5.45
C SER A 63 -17.62 -16.03 5.03
N ASP A 64 -16.55 -16.13 5.82
CA ASP A 64 -15.26 -15.49 5.52
C ASP A 64 -14.63 -16.16 4.27
N LEU A 65 -14.74 -17.50 4.12
CA LEU A 65 -14.25 -18.24 2.95
C LEU A 65 -15.04 -17.93 1.66
N ASP A 66 -16.37 -17.83 1.74
CA ASP A 66 -17.20 -17.44 0.59
C ASP A 66 -16.85 -16.03 0.09
N ALA A 67 -16.66 -15.10 1.04
CA ALA A 67 -16.22 -13.74 0.72
C ALA A 67 -14.81 -13.69 0.09
N GLU A 68 -13.88 -14.54 0.56
CA GLU A 68 -12.55 -14.68 -0.03
C GLU A 68 -12.61 -15.15 -1.49
N VAL A 69 -13.43 -16.16 -1.78
CA VAL A 69 -13.61 -16.70 -3.13
C VAL A 69 -14.23 -15.65 -4.05
N GLU A 70 -15.25 -14.92 -3.58
CA GLU A 70 -15.83 -13.82 -4.36
C GLU A 70 -14.77 -12.75 -4.68
N ALA A 71 -14.02 -12.28 -3.67
CA ALA A 71 -13.02 -11.24 -3.84
C ALA A 71 -11.89 -11.66 -4.77
N SER A 72 -11.37 -12.87 -4.59
CA SER A 72 -10.36 -13.46 -5.47
C SER A 72 -10.86 -13.58 -6.91
N GLY A 73 -12.13 -13.99 -7.08
CA GLY A 73 -12.79 -14.06 -8.38
C GLY A 73 -12.88 -12.71 -9.08
N TRP A 74 -13.20 -11.63 -8.36
CA TRP A 74 -13.23 -10.28 -8.92
C TRP A 74 -11.84 -9.77 -9.32
N VAL A 75 -10.82 -10.00 -8.49
CA VAL A 75 -9.43 -9.59 -8.80
C VAL A 75 -8.91 -10.34 -10.02
N LEU A 76 -9.12 -11.65 -10.09
CA LEU A 76 -8.72 -12.45 -11.26
C LEU A 76 -9.44 -11.99 -12.54
N ARG A 77 -10.73 -11.69 -12.46
CA ARG A 77 -11.52 -11.14 -13.59
C ARG A 77 -11.00 -9.78 -14.05
N LEU A 78 -10.62 -8.92 -13.12
CA LEU A 78 -10.01 -7.62 -13.44
C LEU A 78 -8.66 -7.81 -14.14
N GLY A 79 -7.79 -8.66 -13.61
CA GLY A 79 -6.51 -9.00 -14.24
C GLY A 79 -6.68 -9.58 -15.64
N ALA A 80 -7.64 -10.51 -15.82
CA ALA A 80 -7.97 -11.06 -17.12
C ALA A 80 -8.46 -9.98 -18.10
N SER A 81 -9.25 -9.01 -17.62
CA SER A 81 -9.76 -7.89 -18.43
C SER A 81 -8.65 -6.95 -18.90
N LEU A 82 -7.57 -6.82 -18.12
CA LEU A 82 -6.36 -6.08 -18.50
C LEU A 82 -5.47 -6.85 -19.48
N SER A 83 -5.48 -8.19 -19.44
CA SER A 83 -4.62 -9.05 -20.29
C SER A 83 -5.13 -9.31 -21.71
N VAL A 84 -6.38 -8.96 -22.01
CA VAL A 84 -6.92 -9.03 -23.39
C VAL A 84 -6.01 -8.21 -24.32
N PRO A 85 -5.87 -8.52 -25.64
CA PRO A 85 -4.90 -7.90 -26.56
C PRO A 85 -5.11 -6.39 -26.85
N GLU A 86 -5.66 -5.64 -25.89
CA GLU A 86 -5.75 -4.19 -25.89
C GLU A 86 -4.37 -3.53 -25.97
N ALA A 87 -3.24 -4.22 -25.75
CA ALA A 87 -1.92 -3.64 -26.01
C ALA A 87 -1.74 -3.12 -27.46
N ARG A 88 -2.39 -3.75 -28.46
CA ARG A 88 -2.40 -3.24 -29.85
C ARG A 88 -3.35 -2.04 -30.00
N ILE A 89 -4.39 -1.97 -29.17
CA ILE A 89 -5.36 -0.89 -29.11
C ILE A 89 -4.79 0.30 -28.31
N TRP A 90 -3.93 0.06 -27.32
CA TRP A 90 -3.20 1.04 -26.52
C TRP A 90 -2.27 1.90 -27.37
N ALA A 91 -1.65 1.32 -28.40
CA ALA A 91 -0.78 2.04 -29.32
C ALA A 91 -1.54 3.14 -30.12
N GLY A 92 -2.87 3.04 -30.22
CA GLY A 92 -3.75 4.07 -30.79
C GLY A 92 -4.74 4.65 -29.79
N ALA A 93 -4.58 4.37 -28.49
CA ALA A 93 -5.50 4.82 -27.46
C ALA A 93 -5.35 6.32 -27.23
N GLY A 94 -6.45 7.05 -27.33
CA GLY A 94 -6.49 8.45 -26.90
C GLY A 94 -6.19 8.60 -25.41
N GLU A 95 -5.76 9.78 -24.99
CA GLU A 95 -5.38 10.12 -23.60
C GLU A 95 -6.38 9.61 -22.54
N THR A 96 -7.69 9.77 -22.80
CA THR A 96 -8.76 9.31 -21.91
C THR A 96 -8.75 7.80 -21.70
N ALA A 97 -8.51 7.01 -22.75
CA ALA A 97 -8.45 5.56 -22.66
C ALA A 97 -7.19 5.11 -21.89
N THR A 98 -6.04 5.70 -22.21
CA THR A 98 -4.76 5.42 -21.54
C THR A 98 -4.83 5.72 -20.04
N ARG A 99 -5.42 6.85 -19.66
CA ARG A 99 -5.64 7.22 -18.26
C ARG A 99 -6.54 6.21 -17.54
N ALA A 100 -7.69 5.88 -18.12
CA ALA A 100 -8.63 4.93 -17.52
C ALA A 100 -8.01 3.53 -17.36
N LEU A 101 -7.17 3.09 -18.30
CA LEU A 101 -6.45 1.81 -18.20
C LEU A 101 -5.38 1.83 -17.11
N THR A 102 -4.72 2.98 -16.92
CA THR A 102 -3.77 3.18 -15.84
C THR A 102 -4.47 3.10 -14.48
N ASP A 103 -5.59 3.81 -14.33
CA ASP A 103 -6.42 3.77 -13.11
C ASP A 103 -6.92 2.34 -12.83
N ALA A 104 -7.34 1.61 -13.86
CA ALA A 104 -7.73 0.20 -13.71
C ALA A 104 -6.57 -0.70 -13.23
N ALA A 105 -5.35 -0.46 -13.72
CA ALA A 105 -4.16 -1.20 -13.28
C ALA A 105 -3.75 -0.84 -11.85
N GLU A 106 -3.91 0.41 -11.41
CA GLU A 106 -3.76 0.81 -10.02
C GLU A 106 -4.76 0.10 -9.12
N CYS A 107 -6.05 0.09 -9.50
CA CYS A 107 -7.09 -0.64 -8.79
C CYS A 107 -6.77 -2.13 -8.68
N HIS A 108 -6.24 -2.77 -9.74
CA HIS A 108 -5.85 -4.18 -9.70
C HIS A 108 -4.73 -4.44 -8.67
N ARG A 109 -3.69 -3.60 -8.65
CA ARG A 109 -2.62 -3.72 -7.64
C ARG A 109 -3.14 -3.48 -6.23
N ALA A 110 -3.94 -2.43 -6.03
CA ALA A 110 -4.53 -2.10 -4.75
C ALA A 110 -5.46 -3.22 -4.24
N ALA A 111 -6.31 -3.78 -5.11
CA ALA A 111 -7.18 -4.89 -4.77
C ALA A 111 -6.38 -6.16 -4.44
N GLY A 112 -5.29 -6.44 -5.15
CA GLY A 112 -4.40 -7.57 -4.85
C GLY A 112 -3.72 -7.44 -3.49
N VAL A 113 -3.21 -6.25 -3.15
CA VAL A 113 -2.61 -5.97 -1.83
C VAL A 113 -3.66 -6.07 -0.71
N GLN A 114 -4.87 -5.57 -0.93
CA GLN A 114 -5.94 -5.66 0.06
C GLN A 114 -6.44 -7.10 0.23
N LEU A 115 -6.52 -7.86 -0.86
CA LEU A 115 -6.94 -9.26 -0.83
C LEU A 115 -5.94 -10.13 -0.05
N SER A 116 -4.63 -9.94 -0.26
CA SER A 116 -3.61 -10.70 0.47
C SER A 116 -3.50 -10.34 1.95
N ALA A 117 -3.93 -9.13 2.33
CA ALA A 117 -3.97 -8.67 3.72
C ALA A 117 -5.33 -8.93 4.42
N ALA A 118 -6.34 -9.38 3.69
CA ALA A 118 -7.68 -9.61 4.22
C ALA A 118 -7.79 -10.95 4.93
N HIS A 119 -8.46 -10.96 6.09
CA HIS A 119 -8.75 -12.15 6.88
C HIS A 119 -10.20 -12.22 7.35
N THR A 120 -11.05 -11.33 6.86
CA THR A 120 -12.46 -11.21 7.26
C THR A 120 -13.35 -10.87 6.06
N ALA A 121 -14.62 -11.29 6.11
CA ALA A 121 -15.60 -11.04 5.05
C ALA A 121 -15.73 -9.55 4.69
N ASP A 122 -15.68 -8.64 5.67
CA ASP A 122 -15.70 -7.20 5.43
C ASP A 122 -14.46 -6.68 4.68
N GLU A 123 -13.28 -7.25 4.95
CA GLU A 123 -12.04 -6.91 4.25
C GLU A 123 -12.05 -7.44 2.81
N TYR A 124 -12.53 -8.68 2.61
CA TYR A 124 -12.74 -9.25 1.29
C TYR A 124 -13.78 -8.45 0.48
N ALA A 125 -14.85 -7.95 1.12
CA ALA A 125 -15.84 -7.10 0.48
C ALA A 125 -15.24 -5.75 0.03
N LYS A 126 -14.30 -5.18 0.80
CA LYS A 126 -13.55 -3.97 0.40
C LYS A 126 -12.66 -4.24 -0.81
N ALA A 127 -11.88 -5.33 -0.79
CA ALA A 127 -11.05 -5.73 -1.92
C ALA A 127 -11.89 -5.96 -3.20
N SER A 128 -13.05 -6.59 -3.05
CA SER A 128 -14.03 -6.77 -4.13
C SER A 128 -14.54 -5.45 -4.70
N ARG A 129 -14.78 -4.44 -3.85
CA ARG A 129 -15.23 -3.11 -4.30
C ARG A 129 -14.15 -2.43 -5.15
N VAL A 130 -12.89 -2.47 -4.72
CA VAL A 130 -11.77 -1.90 -5.48
C VAL A 130 -11.60 -2.61 -6.83
N ALA A 131 -11.79 -3.94 -6.86
CA ALA A 131 -11.76 -4.69 -8.12
C ALA A 131 -12.92 -4.28 -9.06
N LYS A 132 -14.12 -4.06 -8.52
CA LYS A 132 -15.29 -3.58 -9.27
C LYS A 132 -15.08 -2.16 -9.82
N GLU A 133 -14.43 -1.27 -9.07
CA GLU A 133 -14.02 0.06 -9.55
C GLU A 133 -13.05 -0.04 -10.74
N GLY A 134 -12.04 -0.92 -10.64
CA GLY A 134 -11.13 -1.18 -11.77
C GLY A 134 -11.85 -1.66 -13.04
N LEU A 135 -12.88 -2.50 -12.91
CA LEU A 135 -13.70 -2.93 -14.04
C LEU A 135 -14.49 -1.77 -14.67
N ALA A 136 -14.95 -0.80 -13.87
CA ALA A 136 -15.61 0.40 -14.38
C ALA A 136 -14.65 1.30 -15.16
N HIS A 137 -13.40 1.41 -14.71
CA HIS A 137 -12.35 2.10 -15.46
C HIS A 137 -12.04 1.43 -16.81
N ILE A 138 -12.01 0.09 -16.85
CA ILE A 138 -11.88 -0.66 -18.12
C ILE A 138 -13.08 -0.39 -19.05
N ALA A 139 -14.30 -0.35 -18.52
CA ALA A 139 -15.48 -0.01 -19.33
C ALA A 139 -15.37 1.41 -19.92
N THR A 140 -14.89 2.36 -19.12
CA THR A 140 -14.63 3.75 -19.57
C THR A 140 -13.58 3.80 -20.68
N ALA A 141 -12.49 3.04 -20.52
CA ALA A 141 -11.45 2.93 -21.54
C ALA A 141 -12.00 2.37 -22.86
N ARG A 142 -12.77 1.28 -22.80
CA ARG A 142 -13.39 0.67 -23.98
C ARG A 142 -14.37 1.60 -24.67
N ALA A 143 -15.15 2.38 -23.91
CA ALA A 143 -16.03 3.39 -24.48
C ALA A 143 -15.24 4.48 -25.22
N ALA A 144 -14.16 4.99 -24.61
CA ALA A 144 -13.30 5.99 -25.23
C ALA A 144 -12.61 5.47 -26.51
N LEU A 145 -12.18 4.20 -26.50
CA LEU A 145 -11.61 3.53 -27.67
C LEU A 145 -12.64 3.32 -28.79
N GLY A 146 -13.86 2.94 -28.44
CA GLY A 146 -14.97 2.84 -29.40
C GLY A 146 -15.31 4.17 -30.05
N VAL A 147 -15.29 5.27 -29.30
CA VAL A 147 -15.46 6.63 -29.83
C VAL A 147 -14.30 7.02 -30.74
N ALA A 148 -13.06 6.74 -30.35
CA ALA A 148 -11.88 7.03 -31.16
C ALA A 148 -11.89 6.26 -32.49
N ALA A 149 -12.33 5.00 -32.49
CA ALA A 149 -12.41 4.17 -33.69
C ALA A 149 -13.47 4.64 -34.70
N VAL A 150 -14.56 5.27 -34.23
CA VAL A 150 -15.63 5.81 -35.09
C VAL A 150 -15.28 7.21 -35.64
N ALA A 151 -14.36 7.92 -35.01
CA ALA A 151 -13.95 9.26 -35.40
C ALA A 151 -12.88 9.31 -36.51
N VAL A 152 -12.40 8.16 -36.99
CA VAL A 152 -11.40 7.99 -38.06
C VAL A 152 -12.10 7.53 -39.33
#